data_AF-A0A137S6C0-F1
#
_entry.id   AF-A0A137S6C0-F1
#
_cell.length_a   1.000
_cell.length_b   1.000
_cell.length_c   1.000
_cell.angle_alpha   90.00
_cell.angle_beta   90.00
_cell.angle_gamma   90.00
#
_symmetry.space_group_name_H-M   'P 1'
#
loop_
_entity.id
_entity.type
_entity.pdbx_description
1 polymer ?
#
loop_
_entity_poly.entity_id
_entity_poly.type
_entity_poly.pdbx_seq_one_letter_code
_entity_poly.pdbx_strand_id
1 'polypeptide(L)' 'MGGTKKDIEAIGKTIDKLYTGHCTGLKAYEILKGVLGDNIEYFPTGRSVTI' A
#
# COMPACT_ATOMS: atom_id res chain seq x y z
N MET A 1 15.48 -6.71 -3.47
CA MET A 1 14.84 -7.77 -2.68
C MET A 1 13.40 -7.33 -2.43
N GLY A 2 12.44 -7.92 -3.14
CA GLY A 2 11.01 -7.71 -2.86
C GLY A 2 10.50 -8.92 -2.08
N GLY A 3 9.81 -8.70 -0.96
CA GLY A 3 9.19 -9.78 -0.17
C GLY A 3 8.20 -10.58 -1.02
N THR A 4 7.93 -11.82 -0.63
CA THR A 4 6.94 -12.65 -1.33
C THR A 4 5.53 -12.15 -1.04
N LYS A 5 4.54 -12.56 -1.85
CA LYS A 5 3.12 -12.21 -1.63
C LYS A 5 2.67 -12.53 -0.20
N LYS A 6 3.11 -13.65 0.36
CA LYS A 6 2.83 -14.05 1.75
C LYS A 6 3.39 -13.08 2.79
N ASP A 7 4.59 -12.54 2.55
CA ASP A 7 5.18 -11.54 3.44
C ASP A 7 4.35 -10.25 3.42
N ILE A 8 3.90 -9.83 2.23
CA ILE A 8 3.04 -8.65 2.06
C ILE A 8 1.68 -8.87 2.74
N GLU A 9 1.10 -10.06 2.64
CA GLU A 9 -0.15 -10.44 3.34
C GLU A 9 0.01 -10.42 4.86
N ALA A 10 1.14 -10.92 5.38
CA ALA A 10 1.42 -10.94 6.81
C ALA A 10 1.61 -9.52 7.37
N ILE A 11 2.35 -8.68 6.66
CA ILE A 11 2.53 -7.25 6.97
C ILE A 11 1.19 -6.51 6.84
N GLY A 12 0.39 -6.85 5.84
CA GLY A 12 -0.93 -6.25 5.64
C GLY A 12 -1.92 -6.46 6.77
N LYS A 13 -1.80 -7.58 7.49
CA LYS A 13 -2.63 -7.84 8.67
C LYS A 13 -2.22 -7.03 9.90
N THR A 14 -1.01 -6.47 9.92
CA THR A 14 -0.50 -5.67 11.04
C THR A 14 -0.52 -4.17 10.75
N ILE A 15 -0.83 -3.76 9.53
CA ILE A 15 -0.93 -2.36 9.12
C ILE A 15 -2.40 -1.94 9.03
N ASP A 16 -2.77 -0.91 9.78
CA ASP A 16 -4.13 -0.36 9.78
C ASP A 16 -4.40 0.47 8.51
N LYS A 17 -3.41 1.26 8.06
CA LYS A 17 -3.53 2.06 6.83
C LYS A 17 -2.18 2.32 6.17
N LEU A 18 -2.06 1.97 4.89
CA LEU A 18 -0.87 2.15 4.08
C LEU A 18 -1.10 3.25 3.04
N TYR A 19 -0.29 4.30 3.10
CA TYR A 19 -0.27 5.37 2.10
C TYR A 19 0.89 5.16 1.15
N THR A 20 0.62 5.07 -0.15
CA THR A 20 1.65 4.85 -1.16
C THR A 20 1.47 5.77 -2.36
N GLY A 21 2.55 6.11 -3.07
CA GLY A 21 2.50 7.12 -4.11
C GLY A 21 3.72 7.13 -5.02
N HIS A 22 4.30 8.32 -5.19
CA HIS A 22 5.28 8.73 -6.20
C HIS A 22 6.24 7.66 -6.75
N CYS A 23 6.94 6.90 -5.90
CA CYS A 23 7.95 5.93 -6.32
C CYS A 23 7.45 4.47 -6.45
N THR A 24 6.26 4.15 -5.94
CA THR A 24 5.71 2.78 -5.97
C THR A 24 5.15 2.44 -7.35
N GLY A 25 4.59 3.43 -8.06
CA GLY A 25 3.98 3.25 -9.36
C GLY A 25 2.63 2.50 -9.31
N LEU A 26 1.78 2.74 -10.30
CA LEU A 26 0.40 2.21 -10.32
C LEU A 26 0.34 0.67 -10.36
N LYS A 27 1.28 0.03 -11.07
CA LYS A 27 1.32 -1.44 -11.18
C LYS A 27 1.56 -2.12 -9.83
N ALA A 28 2.51 -1.61 -9.04
CA ALA A 28 2.76 -2.17 -7.71
C ALA A 28 1.62 -1.81 -6.76
N TYR A 29 1.02 -0.61 -6.88
CA TYR A 29 -0.18 -0.24 -6.13
C TYR A 29 -1.34 -1.22 -6.37
N GLU A 30 -1.62 -1.62 -7.61
CA GLU A 30 -2.70 -2.58 -7.90
C GLU A 30 -2.44 -3.96 -7.28
N ILE A 31 -1.19 -4.45 -7.35
CA ILE A 31 -0.79 -5.70 -6.71
C ILE A 31 -0.97 -5.61 -5.19
N LEU A 32 -0.51 -4.51 -4.59
CA LEU A 32 -0.64 -4.25 -3.17
C LEU A 32 -2.11 -4.08 -2.75
N LYS A 33 -2.95 -3.44 -3.57
CA LYS A 33 -4.40 -3.31 -3.35
C LYS A 33 -5.12 -4.64 -3.42
N GLY A 34 -4.71 -5.54 -4.30
CA GLY A 34 -5.24 -6.90 -4.33
C GLY A 34 -4.93 -7.71 -3.06
N VAL A 35 -3.88 -7.34 -2.32
CA VAL A 35 -3.45 -8.01 -1.08
C VAL A 35 -3.99 -7.30 0.18
N LEU A 36 -3.93 -5.97 0.21
CA LEU A 36 -4.24 -5.13 1.36
C LEU A 36 -5.70 -4.65 1.37
N GLY A 37 -6.39 -4.74 0.24
CA GLY A 37 -7.79 -4.31 0.10
C GLY A 37 -7.97 -2.82 0.37
N ASP A 38 -8.91 -2.51 1.27
CA ASP A 38 -9.26 -1.15 1.67
C ASP A 38 -8.21 -0.48 2.59
N ASN A 39 -7.23 -1.25 3.10
CA ASN A 39 -6.18 -0.72 3.98
C ASN A 39 -5.05 -0.03 3.21
N ILE A 40 -5.13 0.10 1.88
CA ILE A 40 -4.14 0.85 1.09
C ILE A 40 -4.78 1.98 0.29
N GLU A 41 -4.18 3.16 0.41
CA GLU A 41 -4.65 4.37 -0.23
C GLU A 41 -3.55 5.04 -1.06
N TYR A 42 -3.90 5.45 -2.27
CA TYR A 42 -2.99 6.22 -3.11
C TYR A 42 -2.88 7.66 -2.57
N PHE A 43 -1.65 8.10 -2.33
CA PHE A 43 -1.31 9.38 -1.75
C PHE A 43 -0.56 10.25 -2.77
N PRO A 44 -1.29 11.00 -3.62
CA PRO A 44 -0.68 11.92 -4.58
C PRO A 44 -0.11 13.15 -3.87
N THR A 45 0.88 13.78 -4.50
CA THR A 45 1.44 15.06 -4.04
C THR A 45 0.34 16.11 -3.90
N GLY A 46 0.32 16.82 -2.76
CA GLY A 46 -0.70 17.83 -2.45
C GLY A 46 -1.91 17.31 -1.68
N ARG A 47 -2.00 16.01 -1.41
CA ARG A 47 -2.98 15.45 -0.46
C ARG A 47 -2.47 15.65 0.97
N SER A 48 -3.37 15.93 1.89
CA SER A 48 -3.10 16.02 3.33
C SER A 48 -3.98 14.99 4.06
N VAL A 49 -3.41 14.28 5.02
CA VAL A 49 -4.16 13.39 5.92
C VAL A 49 -4.14 14.02 7.30
N THR A 50 -5.32 14.16 7.91
CA THR A 50 -5.45 14.50 9.32
C THR A 50 -5.37 13.20 10.12
N ILE A 51 -4.42 13.13 11.05
CA ILE A 51 -4.15 11.95 11.90
C ILE A 51 -4.81 12.20 13.26
#